data_AF-A0AAV9EAZ8-F1
#
_entry.id   AF-A0AAV9EAZ8-F1
#
_cell.length_a   1.000
_cell.length_b   1.000
_cell.length_c   1.000
_cell.angle_alpha   90.00
_cell.angle_beta   90.00
_cell.angle_gamma   90.00
#
_symmetry.space_group_name_H-M   'P 1'
#
loop_
_entity.id
_entity.type
_entity.pdbx_description
1 polymer ?
#
loop_
_entity_poly.entity_id
_entity_poly.type
_entity_poly.pdbx_seq_one_letter_code
_entity_poly.pdbx_strand_id
1 'polypeptide(L)'
;MHELQPEIEIIFEGKSCLEMRESTLSLTKRLAQTAQETFGDFEEAVEKDATKTAVQDGTVHPLTSYVINYVKFLFDYQSTLKQLFMEFEDSDETHSKLASVTMRIMQALQTNLEGKSKQYKDPALTHLFLMNNVHYMVRSVRKSEAKDLLGDDWVQRYRRVVQQHANQYKRIAWSKILQCLSSQSLTSSAGGSISSDGGGSSSGASRAAIKERFRSFNVQFEELHQRQSQWTVPDAELRESLKLAVAEILTPAYRSFHKRFSPMIENGKNPQKYIRYTAEDLERMLGEFFEGKTWNEPRR
;
A
#
# COMPACT_ATOMS: atom_id res chain seq x y z
N MET A 1 -1.60 -15.37 -39.16
CA MET A 1 -0.96 -16.66 -39.50
C MET A 1 -1.87 -17.81 -39.14
N HIS A 2 -2.25 -17.99 -37.87
CA HIS A 2 -3.18 -19.04 -37.46
C HIS A 2 -4.53 -19.03 -38.22
N GLU A 3 -5.18 -17.88 -38.37
CA GLU A 3 -6.44 -17.76 -39.12
C GLU A 3 -6.33 -18.16 -40.60
N LEU A 4 -5.16 -17.95 -41.22
CA LEU A 4 -4.90 -18.24 -42.63
C LEU A 4 -4.29 -19.64 -42.84
N GLN A 5 -3.99 -20.37 -41.76
CA GLN A 5 -3.35 -21.67 -41.82
C GLN A 5 -4.16 -22.66 -42.67
N PRO A 6 -5.51 -22.75 -42.54
CA PRO A 6 -6.30 -23.65 -43.38
C PRO A 6 -6.22 -23.30 -44.87
N GLU A 7 -6.28 -22.01 -45.24
CA GLU A 7 -6.16 -21.59 -46.65
C GLU A 7 -4.76 -21.86 -47.20
N ILE A 8 -3.71 -21.69 -46.39
CA ILE A 8 -2.33 -22.00 -46.78
C ILE A 8 -2.18 -23.50 -47.05
N GLU A 9 -2.76 -24.37 -46.21
CA GLU A 9 -2.75 -25.82 -46.43
C GLU A 9 -3.47 -26.23 -47.72
N ILE A 10 -4.60 -25.57 -48.04
CA ILE A 10 -5.38 -25.84 -49.26
C ILE A 10 -4.67 -25.32 -50.52
N ILE A 11 -4.16 -24.09 -50.49
CA ILE A 11 -3.54 -23.45 -51.67
C ILE A 11 -2.21 -24.13 -52.04
N PHE A 12 -1.43 -24.53 -51.04
CA PHE A 12 -0.11 -25.15 -51.22
C PHE A 12 -0.16 -26.67 -51.07
N GLU A 13 -1.30 -27.28 -51.41
CA GLU A 13 -1.47 -28.73 -51.40
C GLU A 13 -0.50 -29.42 -52.38
N GLY A 14 0.05 -30.56 -51.96
CA GLY A 14 0.97 -31.37 -52.77
C GLY A 14 2.43 -31.36 -52.26
N LYS A 15 3.22 -32.30 -52.80
CA LYS A 15 4.62 -32.53 -52.36
C LYS A 15 5.57 -31.40 -52.79
N SER A 16 5.33 -30.79 -53.94
CA SER A 16 6.21 -29.74 -54.49
C SER A 16 6.15 -28.43 -53.70
N CYS A 17 5.09 -28.20 -52.93
CA CYS A 17 4.89 -26.99 -52.11
C CYS A 17 5.00 -27.27 -50.61
N LEU A 18 5.47 -28.47 -50.21
CA LEU A 18 5.62 -28.86 -48.81
C LEU A 18 6.51 -27.90 -48.03
N GLU A 19 7.64 -27.49 -48.62
CA GLU A 19 8.60 -26.58 -47.99
C GLU A 19 7.98 -25.21 -47.62
N MET A 20 7.03 -24.72 -48.42
CA MET A 20 6.32 -23.46 -48.12
C MET A 20 5.39 -23.61 -46.91
N ARG A 21 4.67 -24.73 -46.81
CA ARG A 21 3.80 -25.03 -45.66
C ARG A 21 4.61 -25.22 -44.38
N GLU A 22 5.70 -25.98 -44.44
CA GLU A 22 6.64 -26.17 -43.33
C GLU A 22 7.28 -24.85 -42.89
N SER A 23 7.66 -23.99 -43.83
CA SER A 23 8.23 -22.67 -43.54
C SER A 23 7.23 -21.75 -42.82
N THR A 24 5.97 -21.72 -43.25
CA THR A 24 4.90 -20.96 -42.59
C THR A 24 4.67 -21.44 -41.15
N LEU A 25 4.61 -22.76 -40.94
CA LEU A 25 4.49 -23.35 -39.60
C LEU A 25 5.69 -23.01 -38.71
N SER A 26 6.90 -23.14 -39.25
CA SER A 26 8.14 -22.80 -38.54
C SER A 26 8.19 -21.32 -38.14
N LEU A 27 7.78 -20.42 -39.03
CA LEU A 27 7.73 -18.98 -38.74
C LEU A 27 6.69 -18.66 -37.66
N THR A 28 5.53 -19.32 -37.69
CA THR A 28 4.48 -19.16 -36.66
C THR A 28 4.98 -19.60 -35.30
N LYS A 29 5.64 -20.77 -35.21
CA LYS A 29 6.26 -21.26 -33.98
C LYS A 29 7.35 -20.32 -33.45
N ARG A 30 8.22 -19.82 -34.34
CA ARG A 30 9.26 -18.85 -33.96
C ARG A 30 8.66 -17.55 -33.44
N LEU A 31 7.60 -17.04 -34.06
CA LEU A 31 6.91 -15.85 -33.60
C LEU A 31 6.29 -16.07 -32.20
N ALA A 32 5.64 -17.22 -31.99
CA ALA A 32 5.08 -17.59 -30.68
C ALA A 32 6.17 -17.71 -29.62
N GLN A 33 7.30 -18.38 -29.92
CA GLN A 33 8.44 -18.48 -29.02
C GLN A 33 9.02 -17.10 -28.68
N THR A 34 9.27 -16.24 -29.68
CA THR A 34 9.77 -14.89 -29.44
C THR A 34 8.78 -14.08 -28.60
N ALA A 35 7.47 -14.21 -28.82
CA ALA A 35 6.47 -13.56 -27.97
C ALA A 35 6.52 -14.09 -26.52
N GLN A 36 6.72 -15.39 -26.30
CA GLN A 36 6.92 -15.95 -24.96
C GLN A 36 8.17 -15.37 -24.27
N GLU A 37 9.26 -15.23 -25.01
CA GLU A 37 10.51 -14.60 -24.51
C GLU A 37 10.27 -13.14 -24.10
N THR A 38 9.46 -12.37 -24.85
CA THR A 38 9.15 -10.98 -24.49
C THR A 38 8.41 -10.82 -23.15
N PHE A 39 7.69 -11.84 -22.68
CA PHE A 39 7.11 -11.81 -21.33
C PHE A 39 8.19 -11.89 -20.24
N GLY A 40 9.21 -12.72 -20.46
CA GLY A 40 10.37 -12.81 -19.56
C GLY A 40 11.16 -11.51 -19.54
N ASP A 41 11.40 -10.93 -20.72
CA ASP A 41 12.08 -9.63 -20.85
C ASP A 41 11.30 -8.53 -20.13
N PHE A 42 9.96 -8.53 -20.25
CA PHE A 42 9.11 -7.55 -19.58
C PHE A 42 9.14 -7.71 -18.06
N GLU A 43 9.05 -8.94 -17.55
CA GLU A 43 9.19 -9.24 -16.13
C GLU A 43 10.54 -8.72 -15.58
N GLU A 44 11.64 -9.03 -16.27
CA GLU A 44 12.98 -8.59 -15.89
C GLU A 44 13.10 -7.05 -15.91
N ALA A 45 12.53 -6.40 -16.94
CA ALA A 45 12.52 -4.96 -17.06
C ALA A 45 11.72 -4.29 -15.92
N VAL A 46 10.59 -4.89 -15.51
CA VAL A 46 9.79 -4.42 -14.37
C VAL A 46 10.55 -4.60 -13.06
N GLU A 47 11.18 -5.76 -12.85
CA GLU A 47 11.94 -6.04 -11.63
C GLU A 47 13.14 -5.09 -11.47
N LYS A 48 13.85 -4.82 -12.58
CA LYS A 48 15.07 -4.01 -12.60
C LYS A 48 14.84 -2.52 -12.86
N ASP A 49 13.60 -2.06 -12.97
CA ASP A 49 13.32 -0.63 -13.21
C ASP A 49 13.94 0.25 -12.11
N ALA A 50 14.96 1.01 -12.50
CA ALA A 50 15.73 1.89 -11.64
C ALA A 50 15.32 3.37 -11.79
N THR A 51 14.21 3.65 -12.48
CA THR A 51 13.73 5.01 -12.73
C THR A 51 13.47 5.75 -11.41
N LYS A 52 14.09 6.92 -11.25
CA LYS A 52 14.02 7.75 -10.04
C LYS A 52 12.77 8.65 -10.00
N THR A 53 11.61 8.09 -10.34
CA THR A 53 10.36 8.85 -10.27
C THR A 53 10.04 9.16 -8.82
N ALA A 54 10.11 10.44 -8.46
CA ALA A 54 9.89 10.86 -7.08
C ALA A 54 8.39 10.88 -6.75
N VAL A 55 7.95 9.97 -5.89
CA VAL A 55 6.58 9.94 -5.35
C VAL A 55 6.66 10.33 -3.87
N GLN A 56 6.79 11.62 -3.57
CA GLN A 56 7.11 12.07 -2.20
C GLN A 56 5.94 11.92 -1.21
N ASP A 57 4.71 11.85 -1.70
CA ASP A 57 3.47 11.77 -0.90
C ASP A 57 3.00 10.33 -0.64
N GLY A 58 3.73 9.33 -1.14
CA GLY A 58 3.39 7.92 -0.99
C GLY A 58 2.22 7.45 -1.85
N THR A 59 1.81 8.21 -2.88
CA THR A 59 0.75 7.79 -3.81
C THR A 59 1.14 6.56 -4.65
N VAL A 60 0.24 6.13 -5.54
CA VAL A 60 0.50 5.04 -6.50
C VAL A 60 1.63 5.46 -7.45
N HIS A 61 2.65 4.61 -7.56
CA HIS A 61 3.79 4.83 -8.44
C HIS A 61 3.37 4.66 -9.91
N PRO A 62 3.85 5.49 -10.85
CA PRO A 62 3.50 5.36 -12.28
C PRO A 62 3.81 4.00 -12.88
N LEU A 63 4.91 3.35 -12.47
CA LEU A 63 5.22 1.96 -12.85
C LEU A 63 4.07 0.99 -12.52
N THR A 64 3.44 1.13 -11.35
CA THR A 64 2.31 0.27 -10.95
C THR A 64 1.16 0.42 -11.92
N SER A 65 0.77 1.65 -12.25
CA SER A 65 -0.28 1.92 -13.23
C SER A 65 0.08 1.40 -14.62
N TYR A 66 1.33 1.58 -15.05
CA TYR A 66 1.83 1.10 -16.33
C TYR A 66 1.76 -0.42 -16.45
N VAL A 67 2.33 -1.15 -15.48
CA VAL A 67 2.34 -2.62 -15.47
C VAL A 67 0.92 -3.18 -15.37
N ILE A 68 0.08 -2.60 -14.52
CA ILE A 68 -1.32 -3.04 -14.39
C ILE A 68 -2.10 -2.79 -15.69
N ASN A 69 -1.88 -1.68 -16.38
CA ASN A 69 -2.52 -1.43 -17.68
C ASN A 69 -1.99 -2.38 -18.74
N TYR A 70 -0.68 -2.66 -18.76
CA TYR A 70 -0.10 -3.69 -19.63
C TYR A 70 -0.77 -5.04 -19.41
N VAL A 71 -0.91 -5.46 -18.15
CA VAL A 71 -1.61 -6.71 -17.81
C VAL A 71 -3.05 -6.67 -18.29
N LYS A 72 -3.80 -5.58 -18.08
CA LYS A 72 -5.16 -5.45 -18.62
C LYS A 72 -5.20 -5.64 -20.14
N PHE A 73 -4.28 -5.02 -20.88
CA PHE A 73 -4.20 -5.19 -22.34
C PHE A 73 -3.87 -6.63 -22.75
N LEU A 74 -3.06 -7.37 -21.98
CA LEU A 74 -2.84 -8.80 -22.26
C LEU A 74 -4.15 -9.58 -22.22
N PHE A 75 -5.04 -9.26 -21.26
CA PHE A 75 -6.32 -9.93 -21.12
C PHE A 75 -7.29 -9.62 -22.27
N ASP A 76 -7.18 -8.45 -22.93
CA ASP A 76 -7.94 -8.18 -24.15
C ASP A 76 -7.59 -9.18 -25.28
N TYR A 77 -6.40 -9.78 -25.24
CA TYR A 77 -5.93 -10.82 -26.17
C TYR A 77 -5.95 -12.22 -25.57
N GLN A 78 -6.75 -12.48 -24.53
CA GLN A 78 -6.75 -13.74 -23.81
C GLN A 78 -6.92 -14.98 -24.71
N SER A 79 -7.79 -14.92 -25.72
CA SER A 79 -8.00 -16.05 -26.66
C SER A 79 -6.74 -16.35 -27.48
N THR A 80 -6.11 -15.32 -28.03
CA THR A 80 -4.85 -15.43 -28.77
C THR A 80 -3.70 -15.88 -27.89
N LEU A 81 -3.62 -15.36 -26.66
CA LEU A 81 -2.60 -15.79 -25.70
C LEU A 81 -2.77 -17.26 -25.31
N LYS A 82 -4.01 -17.73 -25.10
CA LYS A 82 -4.25 -19.16 -24.89
C LYS A 82 -3.75 -19.98 -26.08
N GLN A 83 -4.06 -19.59 -27.31
CA GLN A 83 -3.54 -20.31 -28.49
C GLN A 83 -2.00 -20.30 -28.56
N LEU A 84 -1.38 -19.15 -28.26
CA LEU A 84 0.06 -18.97 -28.24
C LEU A 84 0.77 -19.87 -27.21
N PHE A 85 0.10 -20.15 -26.08
CA PHE A 85 0.59 -21.08 -25.07
C PHE A 85 0.15 -22.54 -25.33
N MET A 86 -0.92 -22.78 -26.11
CA MET A 86 -1.42 -24.12 -26.50
C MET A 86 -0.59 -24.77 -27.60
N GLU A 87 0.03 -24.01 -28.51
CA GLU A 87 0.81 -24.60 -29.63
C GLU A 87 2.02 -25.46 -29.17
N PHE A 88 2.31 -25.47 -27.87
CA PHE A 88 3.42 -26.21 -27.29
C PHE A 88 3.00 -27.33 -26.31
N GLU A 89 1.77 -27.35 -25.79
CA GLU A 89 1.34 -28.22 -24.65
C GLU A 89 -0.20 -28.39 -24.53
N ASP A 90 -0.65 -29.25 -23.61
CA ASP A 90 -2.07 -29.53 -23.36
C ASP A 90 -2.86 -28.33 -22.75
N SER A 91 -4.18 -28.35 -22.93
CA SER A 91 -5.07 -27.21 -22.61
C SER A 91 -5.08 -26.76 -21.13
N ASP A 92 -4.87 -27.67 -20.18
CA ASP A 92 -4.80 -27.34 -18.75
C ASP A 92 -3.48 -26.65 -18.37
N GLU A 93 -2.36 -26.98 -19.04
CA GLU A 93 -1.05 -26.37 -18.81
C GLU A 93 -0.98 -24.94 -19.36
N THR A 94 -1.75 -24.66 -20.42
CA THR A 94 -1.86 -23.34 -21.04
C THR A 94 -2.42 -22.28 -20.09
N HIS A 95 -3.55 -22.60 -19.44
CA HIS A 95 -4.19 -21.70 -18.47
C HIS A 95 -3.26 -21.44 -17.27
N SER A 96 -2.52 -22.47 -16.85
CA SER A 96 -1.51 -22.41 -15.81
C SER A 96 -0.33 -21.50 -16.18
N LYS A 97 0.17 -21.56 -17.43
CA LYS A 97 1.29 -20.73 -17.90
C LYS A 97 0.97 -19.24 -17.97
N LEU A 98 -0.17 -18.85 -18.56
CA LEU A 98 -0.56 -17.44 -18.60
C LEU A 98 -0.78 -16.88 -17.18
N ALA A 99 -1.37 -17.68 -16.29
CA ALA A 99 -1.52 -17.33 -14.88
C ALA A 99 -0.17 -17.16 -14.20
N SER A 100 0.76 -18.10 -14.42
CA SER A 100 2.11 -18.09 -13.88
C SER A 100 2.91 -16.86 -14.33
N VAL A 101 2.91 -16.54 -15.63
CA VAL A 101 3.58 -15.34 -16.17
C VAL A 101 2.98 -14.07 -15.57
N THR A 102 1.65 -13.98 -15.51
CA THR A 102 0.98 -12.83 -14.90
C THR A 102 1.35 -12.68 -13.42
N MET A 103 1.39 -13.79 -12.66
CA MET A 103 1.81 -13.78 -11.26
C MET A 103 3.27 -13.34 -11.10
N ARG A 104 4.18 -13.79 -11.97
CA ARG A 104 5.58 -13.39 -11.96
C ARG A 104 5.76 -11.89 -12.22
N ILE A 105 5.05 -11.33 -13.20
CA ILE A 105 5.05 -9.88 -13.46
C ILE A 105 4.54 -9.10 -12.24
N MET A 106 3.46 -9.55 -11.60
CA MET A 106 2.93 -8.91 -10.38
C MET A 106 3.92 -8.99 -9.21
N GLN A 107 4.63 -10.11 -9.06
CA GLN A 107 5.64 -10.31 -8.03
C GLN A 107 6.88 -9.45 -8.29
N ALA A 108 7.34 -9.38 -9.53
CA ALA A 108 8.43 -8.49 -9.96
C ALA A 108 8.12 -7.02 -9.66
N LEU A 109 6.89 -6.58 -9.98
CA LEU A 109 6.41 -5.24 -9.63
C LEU A 109 6.44 -5.02 -8.11
N GLN A 110 5.95 -5.96 -7.32
CA GLN A 110 5.96 -5.85 -5.86
C GLN A 110 7.38 -5.75 -5.30
N THR A 111 8.29 -6.63 -5.72
CA THR A 111 9.71 -6.62 -5.31
C THR A 111 10.37 -5.29 -5.66
N ASN A 112 10.11 -4.77 -6.87
CA ASN A 112 10.65 -3.49 -7.30
C ASN A 112 10.11 -2.32 -6.45
N LEU A 113 8.80 -2.31 -6.15
CA LEU A 113 8.18 -1.32 -5.27
C LEU A 113 8.74 -1.38 -3.84
N GLU A 114 8.99 -2.58 -3.30
CA GLU A 114 9.67 -2.76 -2.01
C GLU A 114 11.09 -2.16 -2.05
N GLY A 115 11.84 -2.38 -3.13
CA GLY A 115 13.13 -1.73 -3.37
C GLY A 115 13.05 -0.21 -3.36
N LYS A 116 12.08 0.38 -4.09
CA LYS A 116 11.86 1.83 -4.16
C LYS A 116 11.39 2.42 -2.84
N SER A 117 10.58 1.69 -2.08
CA SER A 117 10.05 2.15 -0.79
C SER A 117 11.14 2.42 0.27
N LYS A 118 12.32 1.83 0.11
CA LYS A 118 13.49 2.04 0.99
C LYS A 118 14.08 3.44 0.87
N GLN A 119 13.68 4.23 -0.13
CA GLN A 119 14.15 5.60 -0.32
C GLN A 119 13.46 6.60 0.63
N TYR A 120 12.31 6.22 1.21
CA TYR A 120 11.62 7.06 2.18
C TYR A 120 12.38 7.09 3.51
N LYS A 121 12.55 8.30 4.05
CA LYS A 121 13.15 8.50 5.38
C LYS A 121 12.22 8.10 6.52
N ASP A 122 10.92 8.25 6.31
CA ASP A 122 9.91 7.86 7.29
C ASP A 122 9.41 6.43 7.00
N PRO A 123 9.67 5.45 7.89
CA PRO A 123 9.21 4.09 7.71
C PRO A 123 7.67 3.96 7.65
N ALA A 124 6.91 4.88 8.27
CA ALA A 124 5.46 4.87 8.14
C ALA A 124 5.01 5.19 6.71
N LEU A 125 5.71 6.10 6.03
CA LEU A 125 5.44 6.45 4.64
C LEU A 125 5.79 5.29 3.69
N THR A 126 6.85 4.54 3.97
CA THR A 126 7.19 3.29 3.26
C THR A 126 5.99 2.34 3.23
N HIS A 127 5.36 2.09 4.38
CA HIS A 127 4.20 1.20 4.44
C HIS A 127 2.95 1.78 3.81
N LEU A 128 2.71 3.10 3.92
CA LEU A 128 1.61 3.76 3.23
C LEU A 128 1.74 3.62 1.70
N PHE A 129 2.95 3.84 1.18
CA PHE A 129 3.26 3.68 -0.25
C PHE A 129 3.00 2.25 -0.74
N LEU A 130 3.53 1.25 -0.02
CA LEU A 130 3.32 -0.15 -0.40
C LEU A 130 1.83 -0.54 -0.32
N MET A 131 1.13 -0.10 0.72
CA MET A 131 -0.31 -0.29 0.87
C MET A 131 -1.08 0.26 -0.33
N ASN A 132 -0.81 1.52 -0.73
CA ASN A 132 -1.47 2.17 -1.86
C ASN A 132 -1.27 1.40 -3.17
N ASN A 133 -0.02 1.01 -3.46
CA ASN A 133 0.31 0.35 -4.71
C ASN A 133 -0.27 -1.07 -4.77
N VAL A 134 -0.14 -1.85 -3.70
CA VAL A 134 -0.71 -3.20 -3.64
C VAL A 134 -2.24 -3.15 -3.69
N HIS A 135 -2.88 -2.19 -3.02
CA HIS A 135 -4.32 -2.00 -3.11
C HIS A 135 -4.76 -1.64 -4.54
N TYR A 136 -4.01 -0.77 -5.23
CA TYR A 136 -4.28 -0.44 -6.62
C TYR A 136 -4.19 -1.67 -7.54
N MET A 137 -3.20 -2.54 -7.33
CA MET A 137 -3.08 -3.82 -8.05
C MET A 137 -4.31 -4.71 -7.81
N VAL A 138 -4.67 -4.92 -6.54
CA VAL A 138 -5.85 -5.74 -6.16
C VAL A 138 -7.14 -5.18 -6.74
N ARG A 139 -7.37 -3.87 -6.62
CA ARG A 139 -8.57 -3.20 -7.14
C ARG A 139 -8.65 -3.31 -8.66
N SER A 140 -7.51 -3.21 -9.34
CA SER A 140 -7.45 -3.29 -10.80
C SER A 140 -7.69 -4.70 -11.31
N VAL A 141 -7.06 -5.71 -10.71
CA VAL A 141 -7.28 -7.13 -11.06
C VAL A 141 -8.73 -7.53 -10.82
N ARG A 142 -9.33 -7.12 -9.70
CA ARG A 142 -10.75 -7.41 -9.40
C ARG A 142 -11.75 -6.83 -10.40
N LYS A 143 -11.34 -5.81 -11.17
CA LYS A 143 -12.16 -5.11 -12.16
C LYS A 143 -11.90 -5.57 -13.59
N SER A 144 -11.03 -6.55 -13.81
CA SER A 144 -10.70 -7.10 -15.12
C SER A 144 -10.85 -8.62 -15.16
N GLU A 145 -10.81 -9.19 -16.37
CA GLU A 145 -10.83 -10.65 -16.61
C GLU A 145 -9.62 -11.37 -15.96
N ALA A 146 -8.59 -10.62 -15.57
CA ALA A 146 -7.45 -11.13 -14.79
C ALA A 146 -7.90 -11.81 -13.48
N LYS A 147 -9.04 -11.40 -12.91
CA LYS A 147 -9.59 -12.04 -11.72
C LYS A 147 -9.88 -13.53 -11.95
N ASP A 148 -10.46 -13.87 -13.11
CA ASP A 148 -10.88 -15.24 -13.41
C ASP A 148 -9.67 -16.15 -13.64
N LEU A 149 -8.57 -15.58 -14.16
CA LEU A 149 -7.33 -16.31 -14.34
C LEU A 149 -6.54 -16.49 -13.04
N LEU A 150 -6.40 -15.43 -12.24
CA LEU A 150 -5.59 -15.44 -11.01
C LEU A 150 -6.32 -16.08 -9.81
N GLY A 151 -7.66 -16.08 -9.83
CA GLY A 151 -8.51 -16.64 -8.80
C GLY A 151 -8.66 -15.78 -7.55
N ASP A 152 -9.67 -16.13 -6.75
CA ASP A 152 -9.99 -15.40 -5.50
C ASP A 152 -8.90 -15.56 -4.42
N ASP A 153 -8.13 -16.66 -4.45
CA ASP A 153 -7.01 -16.89 -3.52
C ASP A 153 -5.91 -15.85 -3.68
N TRP A 154 -5.58 -15.47 -4.92
CA TRP A 154 -4.61 -14.41 -5.20
C TRP A 154 -5.12 -13.07 -4.65
N VAL A 155 -6.39 -12.73 -4.91
CA VAL A 155 -7.01 -11.50 -4.41
C VAL A 155 -6.96 -11.47 -2.88
N GLN A 156 -7.31 -12.57 -2.22
CA GLN A 156 -7.33 -12.65 -0.77
C GLN A 156 -5.93 -12.56 -0.16
N ARG A 157 -4.93 -13.18 -0.79
CA ARG A 157 -3.52 -13.08 -0.37
C ARG A 157 -3.06 -11.63 -0.40
N TYR A 158 -3.26 -10.92 -1.51
CA TYR A 158 -2.81 -9.54 -1.64
C TYR A 158 -3.63 -8.56 -0.78
N ARG A 159 -4.92 -8.81 -0.53
CA ARG A 159 -5.68 -8.05 0.49
C ARG A 159 -5.06 -8.18 1.89
N ARG A 160 -4.57 -9.37 2.27
CA ARG A 160 -3.84 -9.55 3.54
C ARG A 160 -2.55 -8.73 3.56
N VAL A 161 -1.83 -8.63 2.45
CA VAL A 161 -0.63 -7.78 2.33
C VAL A 161 -0.98 -6.29 2.52
N VAL A 162 -2.06 -5.81 1.90
CA VAL A 162 -2.59 -4.43 2.14
C VAL A 162 -2.84 -4.21 3.63
N GLN A 163 -3.54 -5.14 4.28
CA GLN A 163 -3.85 -5.03 5.70
C GLN A 163 -2.60 -5.06 6.60
N GLN A 164 -1.60 -5.88 6.24
CA GLN A 164 -0.32 -5.93 6.96
C GLN A 164 0.40 -4.58 6.89
N HIS A 165 0.46 -3.95 5.72
CA HIS A 165 1.04 -2.61 5.59
C HIS A 165 0.24 -1.54 6.34
N ALA A 166 -1.09 -1.58 6.28
CA ALA A 166 -1.93 -0.67 7.07
C ALA A 166 -1.66 -0.79 8.58
N ASN A 167 -1.57 -2.03 9.09
CA ASN A 167 -1.25 -2.30 10.50
C ASN A 167 0.15 -1.82 10.88
N GLN A 168 1.14 -2.02 10.01
CA GLN A 168 2.51 -1.61 10.28
C GLN A 168 2.68 -0.08 10.21
N TYR A 169 2.02 0.59 9.26
CA TYR A 169 1.90 2.05 9.25
C TYR A 169 1.31 2.54 10.59
N LYS A 170 0.18 1.98 11.02
CA LYS A 170 -0.48 2.37 12.27
C LYS A 170 0.46 2.23 13.47
N ARG A 171 1.13 1.07 13.57
CA ARG A 171 2.06 0.77 14.66
C ARG A 171 3.23 1.75 14.68
N ILE A 172 3.89 1.98 13.55
CA ILE A 172 5.07 2.84 13.48
C ILE A 172 4.67 4.30 13.74
N ALA A 173 3.69 4.82 13.01
CA ALA A 173 3.32 6.23 13.06
C ALA A 173 2.78 6.66 14.44
N TRP A 174 1.99 5.81 15.09
CA TRP A 174 1.22 6.19 16.26
C TRP A 174 1.75 5.62 17.59
N SER A 175 2.72 4.71 17.57
CA SER A 175 3.26 4.11 18.81
C SER A 175 3.77 5.15 19.81
N LYS A 176 4.59 6.10 19.37
CA LYS A 176 5.24 7.09 20.25
C LYS A 176 4.23 8.04 20.91
N ILE A 177 3.23 8.51 20.16
CA ILE A 177 2.20 9.39 20.70
C ILE A 177 1.24 8.64 21.64
N LEU A 178 0.92 7.37 21.34
CA LEU A 178 0.13 6.53 22.24
C LEU A 178 0.87 6.19 23.54
N GLN A 179 2.19 5.98 23.49
CA GLN A 179 3.03 5.85 24.69
C GLN A 179 3.01 7.13 25.53
N CYS A 180 2.94 8.31 24.90
CA CYS A 180 2.79 9.58 25.59
C CYS A 180 1.51 9.63 26.44
N LEU A 181 0.42 9.08 25.91
CA LEU A 181 -0.90 9.03 26.55
C LEU A 181 -1.06 7.91 27.59
N SER A 182 -0.13 6.95 27.64
CA SER A 182 -0.19 5.83 28.58
C SER A 182 0.13 6.25 30.02
N SER A 183 -0.67 5.79 30.99
CA SER A 183 -0.49 6.13 32.41
C SER A 183 0.69 5.42 33.08
N GLN A 184 1.18 4.32 32.49
CA GLN A 184 2.19 3.45 33.08
C GLN A 184 3.58 4.09 33.13
N SER A 185 3.87 5.04 32.24
CA SER A 185 5.15 5.76 32.23
C SER A 185 5.25 6.84 33.31
N LEU A 186 4.13 7.20 33.96
CA LEU A 186 4.08 8.22 35.01
C LEU A 186 4.33 7.66 36.42
N THR A 187 4.22 6.35 36.61
CA THR A 187 4.42 5.67 37.90
C THR A 187 5.86 5.16 38.08
N SER A 188 6.64 5.04 37.00
CA SER A 188 7.98 4.44 37.03
C SER A 188 9.13 5.42 37.28
N SER A 189 8.88 6.73 37.15
CA SER A 189 9.89 7.78 37.42
C SER A 189 9.95 8.22 38.89
N ALA A 190 9.21 7.55 39.78
CA ALA A 190 9.28 7.76 41.24
C ALA A 190 10.19 6.74 41.94
N GLY A 191 11.09 6.07 41.21
CA GLY A 191 12.11 5.19 41.77
C GLY A 191 13.32 5.98 42.26
N GLY A 192 13.27 6.48 43.49
CA GLY A 192 14.45 7.05 44.15
C GLY A 192 14.17 7.98 45.32
N SER A 193 13.52 7.49 46.38
CA SER A 193 13.67 7.99 47.76
C SER A 193 12.97 7.00 48.71
N ILE A 194 13.75 6.22 49.45
CA ILE A 194 13.27 5.52 50.64
C ILE A 194 13.11 6.56 51.73
N SER A 195 11.89 6.78 52.18
CA SER A 195 11.60 7.23 53.55
C SER A 195 10.22 6.75 53.95
N SER A 196 10.22 5.86 54.94
CA SER A 196 9.06 5.46 55.72
C SER A 196 8.60 6.64 56.58
N ASP A 197 7.37 7.10 56.43
CA ASP A 197 6.46 7.37 57.54
C ASP A 197 5.02 7.60 57.01
N GLY A 198 4.04 7.33 57.85
CA GLY A 198 2.64 7.08 57.49
C GLY A 198 1.81 8.26 56.95
N GLY A 199 0.61 7.91 56.47
CA GLY A 199 -0.49 8.85 56.18
C GLY A 199 -0.86 8.91 54.70
N GLY A 200 -2.02 8.36 54.33
CA GLY A 200 -2.47 8.25 52.95
C GLY A 200 -2.60 9.59 52.23
N SER A 201 -2.07 9.66 51.01
CA SER A 201 -2.50 10.59 49.94
C SER A 201 -1.85 10.22 48.61
N SER A 202 -2.70 9.78 47.66
CA SER A 202 -2.49 9.66 46.21
C SER A 202 -1.06 9.42 45.70
N SER A 203 -0.80 8.21 45.22
CA SER A 203 0.29 7.88 44.28
C SER A 203 0.06 8.54 42.89
N GLY A 204 -0.12 9.86 42.88
CA GLY A 204 -0.46 10.65 41.71
C GLY A 204 0.78 11.13 40.97
N ALA A 205 0.74 11.09 39.64
CA ALA A 205 1.75 11.71 38.81
C ALA A 205 1.92 13.20 39.18
N SER A 206 3.16 13.69 39.24
CA SER A 206 3.45 15.11 39.51
C SER A 206 2.74 16.01 38.49
N ARG A 207 2.14 17.11 38.96
CA ARG A 207 1.50 18.13 38.10
C ARG A 207 2.47 18.66 37.02
N ALA A 208 3.77 18.74 37.32
CA ALA A 208 4.78 19.14 36.35
C ALA A 208 4.99 18.07 35.25
N ALA A 209 5.00 16.79 35.63
CA ALA A 209 5.10 15.68 34.67
C ALA A 209 3.88 15.60 33.74
N ILE A 210 2.67 15.83 34.28
CA ILE A 210 1.43 15.89 33.48
C ILE A 210 1.48 17.04 32.47
N LYS A 211 1.91 18.23 32.90
CA LYS A 211 2.09 19.39 32.01
C LYS A 211 3.03 19.07 30.86
N GLU A 212 4.13 18.38 31.13
CA GLU A 212 5.10 18.01 30.12
C GLU A 212 4.54 16.97 29.13
N ARG A 213 3.72 16.02 29.59
CA ARG A 213 3.03 15.07 28.71
C ARG A 213 2.08 15.77 27.74
N PHE A 214 1.27 16.72 28.22
CA PHE A 214 0.39 17.50 27.35
C PHE A 214 1.19 18.25 26.28
N ARG A 215 2.31 18.90 26.65
CA ARG A 215 3.18 19.56 25.67
C ARG A 215 3.77 18.59 24.65
N SER A 216 4.30 17.47 25.13
CA SER A 216 4.90 16.43 24.28
C SER A 216 3.87 15.84 23.32
N PHE A 217 2.64 15.61 23.79
CA PHE A 217 1.54 15.19 22.92
C PHE A 217 1.25 16.24 21.85
N ASN A 218 1.09 17.51 22.21
CA ASN A 218 0.77 18.58 21.26
C ASN A 218 1.82 18.68 20.15
N VAL A 219 3.11 18.69 20.52
CA VAL A 219 4.21 18.75 19.54
C VAL A 219 4.20 17.52 18.61
N GLN A 220 4.07 16.32 19.18
CA GLN A 220 4.05 15.09 18.37
C GLN A 220 2.83 15.01 17.44
N PHE A 221 1.66 15.45 17.91
CA PHE A 221 0.46 15.47 17.09
C PHE A 221 0.56 16.49 15.95
N GLU A 222 1.05 17.70 16.26
CA GLU A 222 1.28 18.76 15.27
C GLU A 222 2.27 18.31 14.19
N GLU A 223 3.38 17.69 14.57
CA GLU A 223 4.36 17.11 13.63
C GLU A 223 3.79 15.96 12.79
N LEU A 224 2.92 15.13 13.36
CA LEU A 224 2.26 14.04 12.63
C LEU A 224 1.24 14.60 11.63
N HIS A 225 0.35 15.48 12.08
CA HIS A 225 -0.67 16.12 11.24
C HIS A 225 -0.03 16.89 10.09
N GLN A 226 0.99 17.72 10.35
CA GLN A 226 1.67 18.50 9.32
C GLN A 226 2.31 17.63 8.23
N ARG A 227 2.86 16.47 8.60
CA ARG A 227 3.51 15.55 7.65
C ARG A 227 2.48 14.71 6.89
N GLN A 228 1.53 14.10 7.59
CA GLN A 228 0.61 13.12 7.02
C GLN A 228 -0.57 13.75 6.27
N SER A 229 -0.89 15.03 6.52
CA SER A 229 -1.78 15.80 5.65
C SER A 229 -1.22 16.03 4.25
N GLN A 230 0.11 15.94 4.08
CA GLN A 230 0.75 16.05 2.76
C GLN A 230 0.88 14.71 2.03
N TRP A 231 0.57 13.60 2.70
CA TRP A 231 0.56 12.28 2.08
C TRP A 231 -0.74 12.05 1.34
N THR A 232 -0.77 11.07 0.44
CA THR A 232 -1.93 10.81 -0.41
C THR A 232 -2.30 9.33 -0.35
N VAL A 233 -3.57 9.04 -0.06
CA VAL A 233 -4.19 7.71 -0.29
C VAL A 233 -5.27 7.90 -1.35
N PRO A 234 -5.02 7.49 -2.61
CA PRO A 234 -5.93 7.80 -3.73
C PRO A 234 -7.30 7.12 -3.65
N ASP A 235 -7.36 5.93 -3.06
CA ASP A 235 -8.61 5.18 -2.95
C ASP A 235 -9.40 5.66 -1.73
N ALA A 236 -10.59 6.23 -1.97
CA ALA A 236 -11.40 6.85 -0.92
C ALA A 236 -11.82 5.85 0.18
N GLU A 237 -12.20 4.63 -0.18
CA GLU A 237 -12.61 3.61 0.80
C GLU A 237 -11.43 3.21 1.70
N LEU A 238 -10.26 2.95 1.11
CA LEU A 238 -9.04 2.66 1.86
C LEU A 238 -8.65 3.84 2.76
N ARG A 239 -8.74 5.06 2.25
CA ARG A 239 -8.41 6.29 2.99
C ARG A 239 -9.30 6.47 4.21
N GLU A 240 -10.61 6.40 4.03
CA GLU A 240 -11.56 6.56 5.14
C GLU A 240 -11.44 5.41 6.15
N SER A 241 -11.23 4.17 5.68
CA SER A 241 -10.94 3.03 6.56
C SER A 241 -9.69 3.27 7.41
N LEU A 242 -8.62 3.83 6.82
CA LEU A 242 -7.39 4.12 7.54
C LEU A 242 -7.57 5.25 8.57
N LYS A 243 -8.29 6.32 8.21
CA LYS A 243 -8.64 7.42 9.12
C LYS A 243 -9.42 6.92 10.34
N LEU A 244 -10.45 6.10 10.11
CA LEU A 244 -11.24 5.46 11.17
C LEU A 244 -10.36 4.58 12.06
N ALA A 245 -9.52 3.73 11.47
CA ALA A 245 -8.65 2.84 12.20
C ALA A 245 -7.61 3.56 13.08
N VAL A 246 -7.23 4.80 12.73
CA VAL A 246 -6.38 5.67 13.54
C VAL A 246 -7.19 6.37 14.64
N ALA A 247 -8.38 6.89 14.32
CA ALA A 247 -9.27 7.50 15.30
C ALA A 247 -9.65 6.52 16.42
N GLU A 248 -9.94 5.26 16.07
CA GLU A 248 -10.27 4.18 17.01
C GLU A 248 -9.19 3.91 18.06
N ILE A 249 -7.91 4.18 17.76
CA ILE A 249 -6.81 3.99 18.72
C ILE A 249 -6.43 5.27 19.45
N LEU A 250 -6.48 6.42 18.77
CA LEU A 250 -6.04 7.70 19.34
C LEU A 250 -7.10 8.33 20.24
N THR A 251 -8.34 8.40 19.76
CA THR A 251 -9.42 9.11 20.44
C THR A 251 -9.72 8.52 21.82
N PRO A 252 -9.90 7.19 21.99
CA PRO A 252 -10.16 6.64 23.32
C PRO A 252 -8.98 6.83 24.29
N ALA A 253 -7.75 6.71 23.79
CA ALA A 253 -6.55 6.94 24.59
C ALA A 253 -6.46 8.40 25.06
N TYR A 254 -6.72 9.35 24.16
CA TYR A 254 -6.71 10.78 24.49
C TYR A 254 -7.84 11.15 25.44
N ARG A 255 -9.09 10.70 25.19
CA ARG A 255 -10.24 10.95 26.08
C ARG A 255 -9.97 10.45 27.50
N SER A 256 -9.40 9.25 27.64
CA SER A 256 -9.03 8.68 28.94
C SER A 256 -7.95 9.51 29.64
N PHE A 257 -6.89 9.88 28.93
CA PHE A 257 -5.81 10.72 29.45
C PHE A 257 -6.31 12.11 29.87
N HIS A 258 -7.08 12.77 29.00
CA HIS A 258 -7.66 14.08 29.22
C HIS A 258 -8.59 14.07 30.44
N LYS A 259 -9.56 13.15 30.50
CA LYS A 259 -10.50 13.02 31.63
C LYS A 259 -9.79 12.85 32.97
N ARG A 260 -8.70 12.07 32.99
CA ARG A 260 -7.94 11.78 34.22
C ARG A 260 -7.10 12.96 34.70
N PHE A 261 -6.50 13.72 33.79
CA PHE A 261 -5.44 14.67 34.13
C PHE A 261 -5.79 16.14 33.86
N SER A 262 -6.82 16.45 33.06
CA SER A 262 -7.26 17.83 32.79
C SER A 262 -7.58 18.64 34.05
N PRO A 263 -8.33 18.10 35.05
CA PRO A 263 -8.67 18.85 36.26
C PRO A 263 -7.43 19.31 37.06
N MET A 264 -6.31 18.59 36.94
CA MET A 264 -5.06 18.94 37.63
C MET A 264 -4.33 20.12 37.00
N ILE A 265 -4.64 20.43 35.73
CA ILE A 265 -4.06 21.51 34.92
C ILE A 265 -4.97 22.73 34.88
N GLU A 266 -6.28 22.52 34.78
CA GLU A 266 -7.32 23.58 34.76
C GLU A 266 -7.24 24.49 35.99
N ASN A 267 -6.90 23.93 37.15
CA ASN A 267 -6.73 24.68 38.40
C ASN A 267 -5.41 25.49 38.47
N GLY A 268 -4.65 25.57 37.38
CA GLY A 268 -3.35 26.26 37.30
C GLY A 268 -3.38 27.52 36.43
N LYS A 269 -2.27 28.29 36.43
CA LYS A 269 -2.09 29.44 35.54
C LYS A 269 -1.93 28.97 34.08
N ASN A 270 -2.75 29.51 33.18
CA ASN A 270 -2.74 29.31 31.72
C ASN A 270 -2.95 27.85 31.26
N PRO A 271 -4.10 27.22 31.53
CA PRO A 271 -4.38 25.83 31.15
C PRO A 271 -4.37 25.61 29.63
N GLN A 272 -4.82 26.61 28.87
CA GLN A 272 -4.85 26.62 27.40
C GLN A 272 -3.47 26.42 26.74
N LYS A 273 -2.38 26.71 27.48
CA LYS A 273 -1.01 26.44 26.98
C LYS A 273 -0.72 24.93 26.86
N TYR A 274 -1.40 24.12 27.66
CA TYR A 274 -1.16 22.69 27.80
C TYR A 274 -2.25 21.87 27.13
N ILE A 275 -3.51 22.15 27.45
CA ILE A 275 -4.67 21.50 26.85
C ILE A 275 -5.07 22.32 25.62
N ARG A 276 -4.56 21.91 24.45
CA ARG A 276 -4.79 22.62 23.18
C ARG A 276 -5.94 22.05 22.35
N TYR A 277 -6.27 20.78 22.58
CA TYR A 277 -7.17 20.02 21.73
C TYR A 277 -8.26 19.37 22.56
N THR A 278 -9.49 19.40 22.06
CA THR A 278 -10.55 18.49 22.52
C THR A 278 -10.48 17.16 21.76
N ALA A 279 -11.23 16.16 22.18
CA ALA A 279 -11.28 14.90 21.44
C ALA A 279 -11.91 15.10 20.05
N GLU A 280 -12.88 16.00 19.96
CA GLU A 280 -13.58 16.39 18.75
C GLU A 280 -12.65 17.16 17.80
N ASP A 281 -11.74 18.00 18.32
CA ASP A 281 -10.71 18.65 17.51
C ASP A 281 -9.76 17.64 16.88
N LEU A 282 -9.33 16.62 17.64
CA LEU A 282 -8.46 15.57 17.11
C LEU A 282 -9.17 14.76 16.02
N GLU A 283 -10.44 14.38 16.21
CA GLU A 283 -11.23 13.67 15.20
C GLU A 283 -11.36 14.50 13.91
N ARG A 284 -11.66 15.80 14.04
CA ARG A 284 -11.73 16.72 12.88
C ARG A 284 -10.39 16.78 12.14
N MET A 285 -9.29 16.96 12.87
CA MET A 285 -7.95 17.05 12.29
C MET A 285 -7.50 15.73 11.66
N LEU A 286 -7.87 14.57 12.22
CA LEU A 286 -7.64 13.26 11.59
C LEU A 286 -8.39 13.12 10.26
N GLY A 287 -9.55 13.76 10.13
CA GLY A 287 -10.33 13.82 8.89
C GLY A 287 -9.58 14.45 7.71
N GLU A 288 -8.56 15.28 7.98
CA GLU A 288 -7.75 15.99 6.97
C GLU A 288 -6.57 15.14 6.45
N PHE A 289 -6.32 13.96 7.02
CA PHE A 289 -5.18 13.13 6.64
C PHE A 289 -5.34 12.55 5.24
N PHE A 290 -4.22 12.37 4.54
CA PHE A 290 -4.14 11.63 3.27
C PHE A 290 -4.92 12.19 2.08
N GLU A 291 -5.45 13.41 2.17
CA GLU A 291 -6.09 14.10 1.05
C GLU A 291 -5.08 14.55 -0.03
N GLY A 292 -3.78 14.55 0.31
CA GLY A 292 -2.72 15.14 -0.50
C GLY A 292 -2.75 16.66 -0.46
N LYS A 293 -1.75 17.30 -1.06
CA LYS A 293 -1.82 18.74 -1.28
C LYS A 293 -2.94 18.98 -2.30
N THR A 294 -4.04 19.62 -1.88
CA THR A 294 -4.90 20.35 -2.80
C THR A 294 -4.01 21.38 -3.46
N TRP A 295 -3.46 21.07 -4.63
CA TRP A 295 -2.98 22.10 -5.53
C TRP A 295 -4.23 22.89 -5.87
N ASN A 296 -4.46 23.99 -5.14
CA ASN A 296 -5.29 25.06 -5.62
C ASN A 296 -4.64 25.52 -6.92
N GLU A 297 -5.00 24.89 -8.04
CA GLU A 297 -4.81 25.50 -9.34
C GLU A 297 -5.51 26.86 -9.28
N PRO A 298 -4.81 27.98 -9.54
CA PRO A 298 -5.50 29.24 -9.73
C PRO A 298 -6.44 29.02 -10.91
N ARG A 299 -7.75 29.11 -10.65
CA ARG A 299 -8.80 29.08 -11.67
C ARG A 299 -8.36 30.01 -12.80
N ARG A 300 -8.08 29.43 -13.97
CA ARG A 300 -7.94 30.18 -15.21
C ARG A 300 -9.28 30.77 -15.60
#